data_AF-A0A645DHI5-F1
#
_entry.id   AF-A0A645DHI5-F1
#
_cell.length_a   1.000
_cell.length_b   1.000
_cell.length_c   1.000
_cell.angle_alpha   90.00
_cell.angle_beta   90.00
_cell.angle_gamma   90.00
#
_symmetry.space_group_name_H-M   'P 1'
#
loop_
_entity.id
_entity.type
_entity.pdbx_description
1 polymer ?
#
loop_
_entity_poly.entity_id
_entity_poly.type
_entity_poly.pdbx_seq_one_letter_code
_entity_poly.pdbx_strand_id
1 'polypeptide(L)'
;MIYAGIDVAKDKHDCFITNSDGEVLFKAFTIQNNRDGFDDLFQKISSVTEDLAKVKVGLEATGHYSYNLLGYLVDKGLTTYVINPLHTNLYRKSLSLRKTKTDKVDARTIASMIMSDVNLKS
;
A
#
# COMPACT_ATOMS: atom_id res chain seq x y z
N MET A 1 1.16 14.76 2.83
CA MET A 1 0.81 13.41 3.36
C MET A 1 1.54 12.38 2.52
N ILE A 2 1.96 11.26 3.09
CA ILE A 2 2.63 10.15 2.39
C ILE A 2 1.64 8.98 2.31
N TYR A 3 1.56 8.36 1.13
CA TYR A 3 0.68 7.23 0.86
C TYR A 3 1.49 6.05 0.35
N ALA A 4 1.39 4.92 1.04
CA ALA A 4 1.97 3.66 0.61
C ALA A 4 0.85 2.67 0.25
N GLY A 5 0.86 2.16 -0.97
CA GLY A 5 -0.05 1.09 -1.40
C GLY A 5 0.70 -0.22 -1.51
N ILE A 6 0.12 -1.28 -0.96
CA ILE A 6 0.73 -2.60 -0.86
C ILE A 6 -0.24 -3.66 -1.37
N ASP A 7 0.15 -4.32 -2.45
CA ASP A 7 -0.49 -5.55 -2.91
C ASP A 7 0.18 -6.75 -2.23
N VAL A 8 -0.60 -7.47 -1.43
CA VAL A 8 -0.11 -8.54 -0.57
C VAL A 8 -0.23 -9.87 -1.30
N ALA A 9 0.89 -10.54 -1.56
CA ALA A 9 0.91 -11.95 -1.94
C ALA A 9 1.58 -12.84 -0.88
N LYS A 10 1.55 -14.15 -1.12
CA LYS A 10 2.05 -15.17 -0.18
C LYS A 10 3.53 -14.99 0.15
N ASP A 11 4.39 -14.90 -0.87
CA ASP A 11 5.85 -14.94 -0.69
C ASP A 11 6.47 -13.53 -0.73
N LYS A 12 5.78 -12.58 -1.37
CA LYS A 12 6.28 -11.22 -1.61
C LYS A 12 5.14 -10.21 -1.64
N HIS A 13 5.45 -8.94 -1.42
CA HIS A 13 4.48 -7.84 -1.49
C HIS A 13 4.98 -6.76 -2.44
N ASP A 14 4.09 -6.29 -3.30
CA ASP A 14 4.38 -5.22 -4.24
C ASP A 14 3.93 -3.88 -3.66
N CYS A 15 4.85 -2.93 -3.60
CA CYS A 15 4.72 -1.68 -2.87
C CYS A 15 4.89 -0.48 -3.80
N PHE A 16 4.19 0.61 -3.49
CA PHE A 16 4.29 1.88 -4.18
C PHE A 16 4.12 3.03 -3.19
N ILE A 17 4.96 4.07 -3.30
CA ILE A 17 4.92 5.21 -2.37
C ILE A 17 4.83 6.53 -3.15
N THR A 18 3.86 7.37 -2.76
CA THR A 18 3.61 8.70 -3.34
C THR A 18 3.31 9.72 -2.25
N ASN A 19 3.47 11.00 -2.54
CA ASN A 19 2.97 12.07 -1.68
C ASN A 19 1.59 12.60 -2.14
N SER A 20 1.05 13.56 -1.37
CA SER A 20 -0.21 14.24 -1.65
C SER A 20 -0.20 15.10 -2.92
N ASP A 21 0.97 15.48 -3.42
CA ASP A 21 1.14 16.24 -4.65
C ASP A 21 1.17 15.33 -5.89
N GLY A 22 1.05 14.01 -5.70
CA GLY A 22 1.12 13.01 -6.76
C GLY A 22 2.55 12.69 -7.21
N GLU A 23 3.57 13.18 -6.49
CA GLU A 23 4.96 12.86 -6.76
C GLU A 23 5.27 11.42 -6.33
N VAL A 24 5.90 10.68 -7.24
CA VAL A 24 6.30 9.30 -7.00
C VAL A 24 7.61 9.29 -6.23
N LEU A 25 7.52 9.03 -4.92
CA LEU A 25 8.68 8.94 -4.03
C LEU A 25 9.44 7.62 -4.23
N PHE A 26 8.70 6.51 -4.36
CA PHE A 26 9.24 5.23 -4.77
C PHE A 26 8.36 4.60 -5.84
N LYS A 27 8.96 4.35 -7.01
CA LYS A 27 8.34 3.52 -8.06
C LYS A 27 8.10 2.11 -7.54
N ALA A 28 7.22 1.37 -8.21
CA ALA A 28 6.85 0.01 -7.80
C ALA A 28 8.08 -0.85 -7.48
N PHE A 29 8.12 -1.39 -6.27
CA PHE A 29 9.18 -2.25 -5.75
C PHE A 29 8.56 -3.42 -5.00
N THR A 30 9.33 -4.47 -4.78
CA THR A 30 8.84 -5.70 -4.15
C THR A 30 9.65 -5.99 -2.88
N ILE A 31 8.96 -6.36 -1.81
CA ILE A 31 9.56 -6.84 -0.56
C ILE A 31 9.20 -8.31 -0.35
N GLN A 32 10.03 -9.04 0.40
CA GLN A 32 9.70 -10.41 0.80
C GLN A 32 8.70 -10.41 1.96
N ASN A 33 7.88 -11.47 2.07
CA ASN A 33 6.97 -11.66 3.20
C ASN A 33 7.74 -12.22 4.43
N ASN A 34 8.69 -11.43 4.92
CA ASN A 34 9.50 -11.73 6.10
C ASN A 34 9.93 -10.43 6.79
N ARG A 35 10.60 -10.57 7.94
CA ARG A 35 11.02 -9.42 8.75
C ARG A 35 11.92 -8.45 7.99
N ASP A 36 12.90 -8.95 7.24
CA ASP A 36 13.83 -8.12 6.47
C ASP A 36 13.11 -7.29 5.41
N GLY A 37 12.12 -7.86 4.73
CA GLY A 37 11.29 -7.14 3.76
C GLY A 37 10.44 -6.05 4.42
N PHE A 38 9.91 -6.32 5.61
CA PHE A 38 9.14 -5.34 6.37
C PHE A 38 10.00 -4.19 6.89
N ASP A 39 11.21 -4.50 7.36
CA ASP A 39 12.19 -3.49 7.78
C ASP A 39 12.63 -2.65 6.56
N ASP A 40 12.87 -3.23 5.37
CA ASP A 40 13.16 -2.46 4.13
C ASP A 40 12.03 -1.48 3.78
N LEU A 41 10.78 -1.94 3.80
CA LEU A 41 9.62 -1.06 3.56
C LEU A 41 9.59 0.11 4.55
N PHE A 42 9.77 -0.19 5.84
CA PHE A 42 9.75 0.84 6.89
C PHE A 42 10.89 1.85 6.74
N GLN A 43 12.09 1.39 6.37
CA GLN A 43 13.22 2.27 6.09
C GLN A 43 12.94 3.19 4.90
N LYS A 44 12.34 2.69 3.81
CA LYS A 44 11.93 3.54 2.68
C LYS A 44 10.90 4.59 3.11
N ILE A 45 9.89 4.23 3.89
CA ILE A 45 8.90 5.18 4.42
C ILE A 45 9.59 6.24 5.30
N SER A 46 10.47 5.80 6.21
CA SER A 46 11.16 6.70 7.14
C SER A 46 12.15 7.63 6.43
N SER A 47 12.68 7.21 5.27
CA SER A 47 13.60 8.05 4.46
C SER A 47 12.93 9.25 3.81
N VAL A 48 11.60 9.24 3.69
CA VAL A 48 10.83 10.34 3.06
C VAL A 48 10.05 11.16 4.07
N THR A 49 9.92 10.70 5.31
CA THR A 49 9.32 11.48 6.40
C THR A 49 9.70 10.95 7.77
N GLU A 50 9.96 11.86 8.70
CA GLU A 50 10.15 11.56 10.12
C GLU A 50 8.82 11.53 10.89
N ASP A 51 7.76 12.10 10.32
CA ASP A 51 6.44 12.22 10.95
C ASP A 51 5.51 11.10 10.48
N LEU A 52 5.51 9.99 11.22
CA LEU A 52 4.71 8.80 10.91
C LEU A 52 3.20 9.08 10.94
N ALA A 53 2.74 10.12 11.64
CA ALA A 53 1.34 10.50 11.64
C ALA A 53 0.88 11.04 10.27
N LYS A 54 1.82 11.45 9.42
CA LYS A 54 1.56 11.85 8.03
C LYS A 54 1.62 10.70 7.03
N VAL A 55 1.79 9.46 7.49
CA VAL A 55 1.85 8.28 6.63
C VAL A 55 0.55 7.47 6.74
N LYS A 56 -0.07 7.23 5.59
CA LYS A 56 -1.18 6.28 5.44
C LYS A 56 -0.72 5.11 4.57
N VAL A 57 -0.93 3.89 5.06
CA VAL A 57 -0.57 2.66 4.34
C VAL A 57 -1.83 1.87 4.04
N GLY A 58 -2.01 1.40 2.80
CA GLY A 58 -3.12 0.51 2.46
C GLY A 58 -2.62 -0.82 1.96
N LEU A 59 -3.26 -1.87 2.44
CA LEU A 59 -2.94 -3.25 2.14
C LEU A 59 -4.16 -3.90 1.49
N GLU A 60 -3.99 -4.49 0.30
CA GLU A 60 -5.04 -5.34 -0.26
C GLU A 60 -5.12 -6.66 0.51
N ALA A 61 -6.32 -7.03 0.95
CA ALA A 61 -6.54 -8.22 1.77
C ALA A 61 -6.49 -9.50 0.93
N THR A 62 -5.34 -10.16 0.88
CA THR A 62 -5.17 -11.49 0.26
C THR A 62 -5.09 -12.58 1.33
N GLY A 63 -6.25 -13.06 1.78
CA GLY A 63 -6.33 -14.11 2.80
C GLY A 63 -5.65 -13.71 4.12
N HIS A 64 -4.90 -14.64 4.74
CA HIS A 64 -4.21 -14.41 6.01
C HIS A 64 -2.79 -13.85 5.85
N TYR A 65 -2.30 -13.68 4.62
CA TYR A 65 -0.91 -13.26 4.35
C TYR A 65 -0.65 -11.80 4.74
N SER A 66 -1.70 -10.97 4.82
CA SER A 66 -1.59 -9.56 5.21
C SER A 66 -1.36 -9.36 6.70
N TYR A 67 -1.66 -10.34 7.56
CA TYR A 67 -1.64 -10.13 9.01
C TYR A 67 -0.25 -9.85 9.59
N ASN A 68 0.78 -10.54 9.10
CA ASN A 68 2.15 -10.33 9.60
C ASN A 68 2.64 -8.92 9.28
N LEU A 69 2.41 -8.47 8.04
CA LEU A 69 2.78 -7.14 7.62
C LEU A 69 1.91 -6.08 8.32
N LEU A 70 0.61 -6.31 8.46
CA LEU A 70 -0.30 -5.41 9.16
C LEU A 70 0.14 -5.20 10.61
N GLY A 71 0.37 -6.29 11.35
CA GLY A 71 0.82 -6.24 12.74
C GLY A 71 2.14 -5.47 12.86
N TYR A 72 3.11 -5.77 11.98
CA TYR A 72 4.37 -5.04 11.92
C TYR A 72 4.19 -3.53 11.73
N LEU A 73 3.33 -3.11 10.79
CA LEU A 73 3.13 -1.70 10.49
C LEU A 73 2.39 -0.97 11.62
N VAL A 74 1.42 -1.62 12.25
CA VAL A 74 0.70 -1.09 13.43
C VAL A 74 1.65 -0.94 14.62
N ASP A 75 2.52 -1.92 14.88
CA ASP A 75 3.53 -1.85 15.94
C ASP A 75 4.54 -0.71 15.71
N LYS A 76 4.77 -0.32 14.45
CA LYS A 76 5.59 0.84 14.09
C LYS A 76 4.85 2.17 14.18
N GLY A 77 3.57 2.18 14.54
CA GLY A 77 2.76 3.39 14.69
C GLY A 77 2.24 3.98 13.37
N LEU A 78 2.23 3.20 12.29
CA LEU A 78 1.71 3.63 11.00
C LEU A 78 0.18 3.50 10.94
N THR A 79 -0.48 4.49 10.35
CA THR A 79 -1.92 4.40 10.07
C THR A 79 -2.14 3.45 8.90
N THR A 80 -2.73 2.29 9.16
CA THR A 80 -2.89 1.20 8.18
C THR A 80 -4.37 0.95 7.85
N TYR A 81 -4.64 0.66 6.59
CA TYR A 81 -5.97 0.35 6.08
C TYR A 81 -5.94 -1.00 5.35
N VAL A 82 -6.81 -1.91 5.74
CA VAL A 82 -7.00 -3.17 5.02
C VAL A 82 -8.14 -2.98 4.02
N ILE A 83 -7.84 -3.13 2.74
CA ILE A 83 -8.76 -2.87 1.64
C ILE A 83 -9.21 -4.21 1.04
N ASN A 84 -10.51 -4.38 0.87
CA ASN A 84 -11.06 -5.55 0.21
C ASN A 84 -10.64 -5.56 -1.28
N PRO A 85 -10.13 -6.69 -1.83
CA PRO A 85 -9.80 -6.83 -3.25
C PRO A 85 -10.95 -6.49 -4.21
N LEU A 86 -12.21 -6.59 -3.76
CA LEU A 86 -13.36 -6.15 -4.55
C LEU A 86 -13.36 -4.62 -4.75
N HIS A 87 -13.01 -3.85 -3.73
CA HIS A 87 -12.98 -2.38 -3.83
C HIS A 87 -11.85 -1.91 -4.75
N THR A 88 -10.66 -2.48 -4.64
CA THR A 88 -9.55 -2.17 -5.54
C THR A 88 -9.88 -2.52 -6.99
N ASN A 89 -10.54 -3.67 -7.23
CA ASN A 89 -10.97 -4.08 -8.57
C ASN A 89 -12.00 -3.11 -9.19
N LEU A 90 -12.99 -2.70 -8.41
CA LEU A 90 -14.02 -1.75 -8.84
C LEU A 90 -13.42 -0.36 -9.10
N TYR A 91 -12.54 0.10 -8.21
CA TYR A 91 -11.84 1.38 -8.36
C TYR A 91 -10.96 1.39 -9.63
N ARG A 92 -10.18 0.34 -9.87
CA ARG A 92 -9.38 0.19 -11.10
C ARG A 92 -10.22 0.28 -12.36
N LYS A 93 -11.39 -0.39 -12.38
CA LYS A 93 -12.33 -0.34 -13.52
C LYS A 93 -12.90 1.05 -13.76
N SER A 94 -13.09 1.84 -12.70
CA SER A 94 -13.53 3.24 -12.83
C SER A 94 -12.46 4.15 -13.44
N LEU A 95 -11.17 3.87 -13.19
CA LEU A 95 -10.05 4.62 -13.74
C LEU A 95 -9.72 4.25 -15.20
N SER A 96 -9.91 2.99 -15.59
CA SER A 96 -9.68 2.56 -16.97
C SER A 96 -10.47 1.31 -17.35
N LEU A 97 -11.03 1.33 -18.56
CA LEU A 97 -11.68 0.17 -19.18
C LEU A 97 -10.67 -0.86 -19.73
N ARG A 98 -9.37 -0.54 -19.78
CA ARG A 98 -8.32 -1.47 -20.23
C ARG A 98 -8.02 -2.54 -19.17
N LYS A 99 -7.99 -3.81 -19.60
CA LYS A 99 -7.64 -4.97 -18.76
C LYS A 99 -6.13 -5.18 -18.62
N THR A 100 -5.37 -4.17 -18.20
CA THR A 100 -3.95 -4.38 -17.88
C THR A 100 -3.81 -4.56 -16.37
N LYS A 101 -3.87 -5.81 -15.90
CA LYS A 101 -3.55 -6.17 -14.51
C LYS A 101 -2.06 -6.47 -14.44
N THR A 102 -1.33 -5.69 -13.65
CA THR A 102 0.04 -6.04 -13.23
C THR A 102 0.16 -5.69 -11.76
N ASP A 103 0.92 -6.47 -11.01
CA ASP A 103 1.09 -6.28 -9.56
C ASP A 103 1.55 -4.84 -9.23
N LYS A 104 2.35 -4.25 -10.14
CA LYS A 104 2.81 -2.84 -10.07
C LYS A 104 1.69 -1.81 -10.20
N VAL A 105 0.68 -2.08 -11.01
CA VAL A 105 -0.49 -1.21 -11.21
C VAL A 105 -1.42 -1.30 -10.00
N ASP A 106 -1.51 -2.47 -9.36
CA ASP A 106 -2.40 -2.70 -8.24
C ASP A 106 -1.91 -1.94 -6.98
N ALA A 107 -0.61 -1.98 -6.65
CA ALA A 107 -0.04 -1.18 -5.56
C ALA A 107 -0.24 0.34 -5.73
N ARG A 108 -0.06 0.87 -6.94
CA ARG A 108 -0.33 2.29 -7.25
C ARG A 108 -1.82 2.64 -7.11
N THR A 109 -2.70 1.73 -7.52
CA THR A 109 -4.15 1.89 -7.43
C THR A 109 -4.58 2.00 -5.98
N ILE A 110 -4.01 1.16 -5.10
CA ILE A 110 -4.24 1.19 -3.65
C ILE A 110 -3.81 2.54 -3.06
N ALA A 111 -2.59 3.00 -3.35
CA ALA A 111 -2.11 4.30 -2.86
C ALA A 111 -3.03 5.45 -3.30
N SER A 112 -3.47 5.43 -4.57
CA SER A 112 -4.38 6.43 -5.12
C SER A 112 -5.76 6.37 -4.45
N MET A 113 -6.28 5.18 -4.14
CA MET A 113 -7.58 5.00 -3.48
C MET A 113 -7.58 5.61 -2.08
N ILE A 114 -6.51 5.42 -1.31
CA ILE A 114 -6.36 6.01 0.04
C ILE A 114 -6.21 7.51 -0.05
N MET A 115 -5.47 8.00 -1.04
CA MET A 115 -5.28 9.44 -1.28
C MET A 115 -6.61 10.14 -1.59
N SER A 116 -7.53 9.47 -2.28
CA SER A 116 -8.84 10.02 -2.64
C SER A 116 -9.89 9.97 -1.51
N ASP A 117 -9.53 9.54 -0.29
CA ASP A 117 -10.42 9.42 0.88
C ASP A 117 -11.75 8.67 0.57
N VAL A 118 -11.73 7.70 -0.37
CA VAL A 118 -12.91 6.91 -0.73
C VAL A 118 -13.29 6.02 0.46
N ASN A 119 -14.17 6.54 1.33
CA ASN A 119 -14.80 5.88 2.49
C ASN A 119 -14.03 4.69 3.06
N LEU A 120 -12.83 4.94 3.58
CA LEU A 120 -12.07 3.96 4.36
C LEU A 120 -12.63 3.77 5.78
N LYS A 121 -13.85 4.24 6.04
CA LYS A 121 -14.59 4.03 7.28
C LYS A 121 -15.62 2.92 7.06
N SER A 122 -15.40 1.77 7.67
CA SER A 122 -16.47 0.92 8.21
C SER A 122 -16.27 0.82 9.70
#